data_AF-A0A2D5XEP1-F1
#
_entry.id   AF-A0A2D5XEP1-F1
#
_cell.length_a   1.000
_cell.length_b   1.000
_cell.length_c   1.000
_cell.angle_alpha   90.00
_cell.angle_beta   90.00
_cell.angle_gamma   90.00
#
_symmetry.space_group_name_H-M   'P 1'
#
loop_
_entity.id
_entity.type
_entity.pdbx_description
1 polymer ?
#
loop_
_entity_poly.entity_id
_entity_poly.type
_entity_poly.pdbx_seq_one_letter_code
_entity_poly.pdbx_strand_id
1 'polypeptide(L)'
;MIITINMQKKRWMHWLEELILAILILLNILDFFEILPADLDYIKKVISWTALGYLLYKASLTKIFFNNHYKYVDILLILSYFMLIFKNIIIFSSGLIEEFVVFYDFQKFIVDNASLLELYFLIIGSILILLSAIYSSFFIKVKKPSLMHIIHEEGKPNNPYRYLVRVIIVYLVYMAFFVVVFNLIMEWLAIAIDAPLIMLTILFYLFIIIRHYQKYDAETLIYKIGECGEKFYEKFISLFHYKKNNFTWHIRNACPAFVN
;
A
#
# COMPACT_ATOMS: atom_id res chain seq x y z
N MET A 1 36.03 19.47 12.36
CA MET A 1 36.16 18.52 11.22
C MET A 1 35.05 17.47 11.17
N ILE A 2 34.59 16.90 12.30
CA ILE A 2 33.49 15.92 12.31
C ILE A 2 32.13 16.54 11.93
N ILE A 3 31.87 17.78 12.32
CA ILE A 3 30.60 18.50 12.05
C ILE A 3 30.41 18.80 10.56
N THR A 4 31.49 19.15 9.84
CA THR A 4 31.46 19.44 8.40
C THR A 4 31.19 18.20 7.56
N ILE A 5 31.74 17.03 7.94
CA ILE A 5 31.48 15.75 7.26
C ILE A 5 30.00 15.34 7.40
N ASN A 6 29.41 15.56 8.58
CA ASN A 6 28.02 15.20 8.83
C ASN A 6 27.03 16.10 8.06
N MET A 7 27.36 17.38 7.87
CA MET A 7 26.56 18.29 7.03
C MET A 7 26.63 17.93 5.54
N GLN A 8 27.79 17.55 5.02
CA GLN A 8 27.90 17.10 3.63
C GLN A 8 27.06 15.84 3.37
N LYS A 9 27.13 14.84 4.26
CA LYS A 9 26.36 13.59 4.10
C LYS A 9 24.85 13.82 4.04
N LYS A 10 24.33 14.73 4.86
CA LYS A 10 22.90 15.07 4.86
C LYS A 10 22.45 15.71 3.54
N ARG A 11 23.28 16.59 2.96
CA ARG A 11 23.00 17.24 1.67
C ARG A 11 22.95 16.25 0.50
N TRP A 12 23.85 15.27 0.47
CA TRP A 12 23.88 14.22 -0.57
C TRP A 12 22.64 13.31 -0.52
N MET A 13 22.14 12.99 0.68
CA MET A 13 20.88 12.23 0.79
C MET A 13 19.69 12.96 0.19
N HIS A 14 19.55 14.26 0.46
CA HIS A 14 18.45 15.05 -0.09
C HIS A 14 18.49 15.10 -1.62
N TRP A 15 19.68 15.25 -2.22
CA TRP A 15 19.81 15.26 -3.67
C TRP A 15 19.46 13.91 -4.31
N LEU A 16 19.82 12.79 -3.67
CA LEU A 16 19.41 11.46 -4.12
C LEU A 16 17.90 11.25 -4.00
N GLU A 17 17.28 11.69 -2.90
CA GLU A 17 15.82 11.64 -2.71
C GLU A 17 15.10 12.44 -3.82
N GLU A 18 15.58 13.66 -4.12
CA GLU A 18 15.06 14.51 -5.20
C GLU A 18 15.25 13.88 -6.59
N LEU A 19 16.42 13.30 -6.87
CA LEU A 19 16.71 12.65 -8.15
C LEU A 19 15.86 11.40 -8.38
N ILE A 20 15.69 10.57 -7.36
CA ILE A 20 14.78 9.40 -7.44
C ILE A 20 13.36 9.87 -7.71
N LEU A 21 12.91 10.93 -7.03
CA LEU A 21 11.57 11.48 -7.23
C LEU A 21 11.39 12.07 -8.64
N ALA A 22 12.39 12.78 -9.16
CA ALA A 22 12.38 13.30 -10.53
C ALA A 22 12.35 12.18 -11.58
N ILE A 23 13.12 11.10 -11.38
CA ILE A 23 13.10 9.92 -12.25
C ILE A 23 11.73 9.24 -12.21
N LEU A 24 11.14 9.09 -11.02
CA LEU A 24 9.80 8.50 -10.89
C LEU A 24 8.73 9.34 -11.62
N ILE A 25 8.80 10.67 -11.52
CA ILE A 25 7.90 11.56 -12.28
C ILE A 25 8.11 11.41 -13.78
N LEU A 26 9.36 11.39 -14.24
CA LEU A 26 9.67 11.23 -15.67
C LEU A 26 9.22 9.87 -16.21
N LEU A 27 9.43 8.79 -15.45
CA LEU A 27 8.93 7.46 -15.80
C LEU A 27 7.40 7.45 -15.87
N ASN A 28 6.70 8.08 -14.93
CA ASN A 28 5.24 8.23 -14.99
C ASN A 28 4.78 8.98 -16.24
N ILE A 29 5.51 10.01 -16.68
CA ILE A 29 5.20 10.75 -17.92
C ILE A 29 5.50 9.92 -19.17
N LEU A 30 6.50 9.04 -19.17
CA LEU A 30 6.77 8.19 -20.33
C LEU A 30 5.78 7.03 -20.43
N ASP A 31 5.43 6.45 -19.29
CA ASP A 31 4.39 5.44 -19.14
C ASP A 31 3.02 5.97 -19.60
N PHE A 32 2.76 7.25 -19.32
CA PHE A 32 1.59 7.97 -19.81
C PHE A 32 1.39 7.92 -21.33
N PHE A 33 2.48 8.04 -22.07
CA PHE A 33 2.43 8.02 -23.52
C PHE A 33 2.39 6.59 -24.07
N GLU A 34 2.32 5.57 -23.21
CA GLU A 34 2.41 4.14 -23.57
C GLU A 34 3.71 3.83 -24.35
N ILE A 35 4.75 4.67 -24.19
CA ILE A 35 6.05 4.51 -24.84
C ILE A 35 6.94 3.56 -24.03
N LEU A 36 6.61 3.36 -22.75
CA LEU A 36 7.43 2.59 -21.83
C LEU A 36 7.33 1.09 -22.16
N PRO A 37 8.45 0.41 -22.48
CA PRO A 37 8.44 -1.05 -22.60
C PRO A 37 8.13 -1.68 -21.23
N ALA A 38 7.50 -2.86 -21.24
CA ALA A 38 7.12 -3.58 -20.02
C ALA A 38 8.29 -3.81 -19.06
N ASP A 39 9.51 -4.02 -19.59
CA ASP A 39 10.75 -4.13 -18.80
C ASP A 39 10.98 -2.89 -17.89
N LEU A 40 10.71 -1.67 -18.39
CA LEU A 40 10.87 -0.45 -17.62
C LEU A 40 9.72 -0.25 -16.61
N ASP A 41 8.50 -0.68 -16.91
CA ASP A 41 7.39 -0.63 -15.94
C ASP A 41 7.65 -1.57 -14.76
N TYR A 42 8.19 -2.77 -15.03
CA TYR A 42 8.64 -3.68 -13.98
C TYR A 42 9.72 -3.04 -13.09
N ILE A 43 10.75 -2.42 -13.68
CA ILE A 43 11.80 -1.73 -12.94
C ILE A 43 11.20 -0.59 -12.07
N LYS A 44 10.29 0.20 -12.62
CA LYS A 44 9.58 1.28 -11.91
C LYS A 44 8.85 0.76 -10.68
N LYS A 45 8.16 -0.38 -10.78
CA LYS A 45 7.47 -1.03 -9.65
C LYS A 45 8.45 -1.53 -8.60
N VAL A 46 9.55 -2.17 -9.01
CA VAL A 46 10.61 -2.63 -8.09
C VAL A 46 11.24 -1.46 -7.33
N ILE A 47 11.55 -0.33 -8.01
CA ILE A 47 12.07 0.88 -7.37
C ILE A 47 11.07 1.41 -6.34
N SER A 48 9.79 1.45 -6.70
CA SER A 48 8.72 1.96 -5.82
C SER A 48 8.55 1.11 -4.57
N TRP A 49 8.54 -0.23 -4.71
CA TRP A 49 8.51 -1.16 -3.59
C TRP A 49 9.75 -1.02 -2.70
N THR A 50 10.93 -0.87 -3.30
CA THR A 50 12.18 -0.64 -2.56
C THR A 50 12.12 0.67 -1.77
N ALA A 51 11.60 1.73 -2.36
CA ALA A 51 11.41 3.03 -1.71
C ALA A 51 10.44 2.92 -0.52
N LEU A 52 9.35 2.15 -0.65
CA LEU A 52 8.45 1.88 0.47
C LEU A 52 9.14 1.11 1.59
N GLY A 53 9.90 0.06 1.24
CA GLY A 53 10.68 -0.70 2.21
C GLY A 53 11.63 0.19 3.02
N TYR A 54 12.30 1.12 2.32
CA TYR A 54 13.14 2.14 2.95
C TYR A 54 12.35 3.09 3.86
N LEU A 55 11.17 3.56 3.43
CA LEU A 55 10.31 4.43 4.24
C LEU A 55 9.88 3.73 5.53
N LEU A 56 9.43 2.48 5.44
CA LEU A 56 9.03 1.69 6.61
C LEU A 56 10.21 1.43 7.55
N TYR A 57 11.40 1.21 7.01
CA TYR A 57 12.61 1.10 7.81
C TYR A 57 12.90 2.40 8.58
N LYS A 58 12.75 3.56 7.92
CA LYS A 58 12.94 4.88 8.55
C LYS A 58 11.84 5.21 9.57
N ALA A 59 10.62 4.72 9.36
CA ALA A 59 9.51 4.85 10.32
C ALA A 59 9.74 4.02 11.61
N SER A 60 10.51 2.93 11.52
CA SER A 60 10.82 1.98 12.60
C SER A 60 9.57 1.36 13.21
N LEU A 61 9.16 0.21 12.70
CA LEU A 61 7.97 -0.53 13.15
C LEU A 61 8.01 -0.82 14.66
N THR A 62 9.17 -1.20 15.19
CA THR A 62 9.35 -1.44 16.63
C THR A 62 9.16 -0.18 17.48
N LYS A 63 9.50 1.00 16.95
CA LYS A 63 9.17 2.27 17.62
C LYS A 63 7.66 2.47 17.72
N ILE A 64 6.90 2.13 16.69
CA ILE A 64 5.43 2.21 16.70
C ILE A 64 4.84 1.22 17.72
N PHE A 65 5.31 -0.03 17.70
CA PHE A 65 4.73 -1.10 18.51
C PHE A 65 5.14 -1.04 19.98
N PHE A 66 6.41 -0.76 20.28
CA PHE A 66 7.00 -0.86 21.63
C PHE A 66 7.55 0.46 22.19
N ASN A 67 7.53 1.54 21.40
CA ASN A 67 8.19 2.80 21.73
C ASN A 67 9.70 2.63 22.02
N ASN A 68 10.34 1.71 21.29
CA ASN A 68 11.77 1.53 21.34
C ASN A 68 12.29 1.05 19.98
N HIS A 69 13.48 1.49 19.60
CA HIS A 69 14.01 1.32 18.25
C HIS A 69 14.97 0.13 18.18
N TYR A 70 14.58 -0.95 17.51
CA TYR A 70 15.40 -2.15 17.31
C TYR A 70 15.59 -2.46 15.83
N LYS A 71 16.71 -1.98 15.28
CA LYS A 71 17.06 -2.07 13.84
C LYS A 71 16.91 -3.47 13.26
N TYR A 72 17.43 -4.49 13.96
CA TYR A 72 17.42 -5.87 13.45
C TYR A 72 16.00 -6.42 13.32
N VAL A 73 15.13 -6.12 14.28
CA VAL A 73 13.73 -6.56 14.25
C VAL A 73 12.97 -5.80 13.16
N ASP A 74 13.22 -4.50 13.00
CA ASP A 74 12.61 -3.71 11.93
C ASP A 74 12.96 -4.26 10.54
N ILE A 75 14.25 -4.56 10.30
CA ILE A 75 14.71 -5.14 9.03
C ILE A 75 14.09 -6.53 8.81
N LEU A 76 14.07 -7.38 9.85
CA LEU A 76 13.54 -8.73 9.74
C LEU A 76 12.03 -8.71 9.47
N LEU A 77 11.28 -7.79 10.09
CA LEU A 77 9.86 -7.58 9.80
C LEU A 77 9.63 -7.11 8.37
N ILE A 78 10.37 -6.11 7.90
CA ILE A 78 10.23 -5.60 6.53
C ILE A 78 10.55 -6.69 5.51
N LEU A 79 11.63 -7.45 5.72
CA LEU A 79 11.97 -8.59 4.88
C LEU A 79 10.85 -9.63 4.87
N SER A 80 10.30 -9.95 6.04
CA SER A 80 9.18 -10.89 6.16
C SER A 80 7.95 -10.42 5.37
N TYR A 81 7.63 -9.13 5.45
CA TYR A 81 6.50 -8.54 4.76
C TYR A 81 6.67 -8.56 3.23
N PHE A 82 7.87 -8.27 2.72
CA PHE A 82 8.17 -8.44 1.30
C PHE A 82 8.06 -9.89 0.83
N MET A 83 8.52 -10.84 1.66
CA MET A 83 8.37 -12.27 1.37
C MET A 83 6.88 -12.66 1.27
N LEU A 84 6.02 -12.16 2.16
CA LEU A 84 4.59 -12.45 2.11
C LEU A 84 3.86 -11.81 0.91
N ILE A 85 4.34 -10.68 0.39
CA ILE A 85 3.76 -10.03 -0.80
C ILE A 85 4.27 -10.61 -2.12
N PHE A 86 5.21 -11.56 -2.09
CA PHE A 86 5.78 -12.15 -3.29
C PHE A 86 4.73 -12.69 -4.28
N LYS A 87 3.58 -13.16 -3.79
CA LYS A 87 2.44 -13.56 -4.63
C LYS A 87 1.96 -12.45 -5.59
N ASN A 88 2.01 -11.19 -5.18
CA ASN A 88 1.61 -10.06 -6.03
C ASN A 88 2.61 -9.87 -7.18
N ILE A 89 3.89 -10.20 -6.95
CA ILE A 89 4.92 -10.22 -7.99
C ILE A 89 4.61 -11.30 -9.01
N ILE A 90 4.26 -12.51 -8.56
CA ILE A 90 3.90 -13.63 -9.44
C ILE A 90 2.70 -13.26 -10.32
N ILE A 91 1.63 -12.70 -9.73
CA ILE A 91 0.44 -12.24 -10.46
C ILE A 91 0.83 -11.19 -11.50
N PHE A 92 1.70 -10.25 -11.13
CA PHE A 92 2.18 -9.23 -12.05
C PHE A 92 2.99 -9.84 -13.22
N SER A 93 3.93 -10.73 -12.92
CA SER A 93 4.74 -11.44 -13.91
C SER A 93 3.90 -12.23 -14.91
N SER A 94 2.83 -12.89 -14.44
CA SER A 94 1.93 -13.65 -15.32
C SER A 94 1.14 -12.78 -16.30
N GLY A 95 0.88 -11.52 -15.95
CA GLY A 95 0.09 -10.60 -16.77
C GLY A 95 0.86 -9.96 -17.92
N LEU A 96 2.20 -9.92 -17.84
CA LEU A 96 3.06 -9.18 -18.75
C LEU A 96 4.15 -10.03 -19.43
N ILE A 97 4.10 -11.36 -19.29
CA ILE A 97 5.21 -12.24 -19.71
C ILE A 97 5.61 -12.07 -21.19
N GLU A 98 4.63 -11.85 -22.07
CA GLU A 98 4.84 -11.73 -23.52
C GLU A 98 5.45 -10.38 -23.94
N GLU A 99 5.37 -9.37 -23.07
CA GLU A 99 5.83 -8.01 -23.36
C GLU A 99 7.28 -7.75 -22.89
N PHE A 100 7.82 -8.64 -22.04
CA PHE A 100 9.20 -8.54 -21.57
C PHE A 100 10.18 -9.01 -22.65
N VAL A 101 11.18 -8.20 -22.97
CA VAL A 101 12.25 -8.57 -23.90
C VAL A 101 13.53 -8.91 -23.15
N VAL A 102 13.90 -8.10 -22.15
CA VAL A 102 15.17 -8.28 -21.42
C VAL A 102 15.03 -9.29 -20.28
N PHE A 103 13.92 -9.24 -19.54
CA PHE A 103 13.72 -10.10 -18.37
C PHE A 103 12.89 -11.36 -18.63
N TYR A 104 12.62 -11.69 -19.90
CA TYR A 104 11.72 -12.78 -20.29
C TYR A 104 12.03 -14.10 -19.58
N ASP A 105 13.27 -14.59 -19.64
CA ASP A 105 13.66 -15.88 -19.05
C ASP A 105 13.47 -15.91 -17.53
N PHE A 106 13.77 -14.79 -16.86
CA PHE A 106 13.58 -14.65 -15.41
C PHE A 106 12.09 -14.64 -15.04
N GLN A 107 11.27 -13.90 -15.78
CA GLN A 107 9.82 -13.85 -15.55
C GLN A 107 9.17 -15.19 -15.84
N LYS A 108 9.59 -15.85 -16.92
CA LYS A 108 9.14 -17.20 -17.26
C LYS A 108 9.48 -18.20 -16.17
N PHE A 109 10.69 -18.15 -15.62
CA PHE A 109 11.05 -18.98 -14.47
C PHE A 109 10.13 -18.75 -13.27
N ILE A 110 9.78 -17.49 -12.97
CA ILE A 110 8.85 -17.15 -11.88
C ILE A 110 7.46 -17.74 -12.16
N VAL A 111 6.94 -17.59 -13.37
CA VAL A 111 5.60 -18.06 -13.75
C VAL A 111 5.54 -19.58 -13.77
N ASP A 112 6.53 -20.26 -14.35
CA ASP A 112 6.60 -21.73 -14.44
C ASP A 112 6.68 -22.38 -13.04
N ASN A 113 7.24 -21.66 -12.06
CA ASN A 113 7.38 -22.11 -10.67
C ASN A 113 6.47 -21.37 -9.69
N ALA A 114 5.44 -20.67 -10.19
CA ALA A 114 4.60 -19.76 -9.42
C ALA A 114 4.10 -20.37 -8.11
N SER A 115 3.44 -21.53 -8.19
CA SER A 115 2.85 -22.19 -7.01
C SER A 115 3.89 -22.58 -5.96
N LEU A 116 5.08 -23.04 -6.38
CA LEU A 116 6.15 -23.42 -5.45
C LEU A 116 6.78 -22.19 -4.81
N LEU A 117 7.06 -21.15 -5.61
CA LEU A 117 7.61 -19.90 -5.10
C LEU A 117 6.63 -19.22 -4.13
N GLU A 118 5.36 -19.12 -4.47
CA GLU A 118 4.33 -18.56 -3.58
C GLU A 118 4.33 -19.28 -2.23
N LEU A 119 4.29 -20.61 -2.24
CA LEU A 119 4.31 -21.42 -1.02
C LEU A 119 5.59 -21.18 -0.20
N TYR A 120 6.76 -21.21 -0.84
CA TYR A 120 8.03 -21.00 -0.13
C TYR A 120 8.14 -19.62 0.48
N PHE A 121 7.84 -18.57 -0.29
CA PHE A 121 7.91 -17.18 0.19
C PHE A 121 6.88 -16.92 1.29
N LEU A 122 5.67 -17.50 1.21
CA LEU A 122 4.65 -17.40 2.24
C LEU A 122 5.09 -18.09 3.54
N ILE A 123 5.63 -19.31 3.47
CA ILE A 123 6.12 -20.06 4.64
C ILE A 123 7.30 -19.33 5.28
N ILE A 124 8.31 -18.95 4.49
CA ILE A 124 9.51 -18.26 4.99
C ILE A 124 9.12 -16.92 5.64
N GLY A 125 8.27 -16.12 4.98
CA GLY A 125 7.79 -14.86 5.54
C GLY A 125 7.05 -15.05 6.87
N SER A 126 6.17 -16.05 6.94
CA SER A 126 5.42 -16.35 8.17
C SER A 126 6.33 -16.79 9.32
N ILE A 127 7.32 -17.63 9.04
CA ILE A 127 8.32 -18.08 10.03
C ILE A 127 9.14 -16.88 10.54
N LEU A 128 9.57 -15.97 9.67
CA LEU A 128 10.33 -14.79 10.07
C LEU A 128 9.50 -13.83 10.95
N ILE A 129 8.19 -13.65 10.69
CA ILE A 129 7.30 -12.90 11.58
C ILE A 129 7.20 -13.59 12.95
N LEU A 130 7.03 -14.91 12.97
CA LEU A 130 6.96 -15.66 14.22
C LEU A 130 8.25 -15.52 15.04
N LEU A 131 9.42 -15.67 14.41
CA LEU A 131 10.71 -15.46 15.05
C LEU A 131 10.87 -14.02 15.56
N SER A 132 10.45 -13.02 14.78
CA SER A 132 10.41 -11.62 15.21
C SER A 132 9.54 -11.42 16.45
N ALA A 133 8.36 -12.06 16.49
CA ALA A 133 7.42 -11.95 17.60
C ALA A 133 7.96 -12.59 18.88
N ILE A 134 8.58 -13.76 18.77
CA ILE A 134 9.26 -14.46 19.88
C ILE A 134 10.40 -13.59 20.42
N TYR A 135 11.29 -13.11 19.54
CA TYR A 135 12.42 -12.25 19.91
C TYR A 135 11.94 -10.97 20.60
N SER A 136 10.94 -10.29 20.02
CA SER A 136 10.39 -9.05 20.56
C SER A 136 9.74 -9.26 21.92
N SER A 137 9.11 -10.41 22.13
CA SER A 137 8.49 -10.75 23.42
C SER A 137 9.51 -11.04 24.52
N PHE A 138 10.68 -11.60 24.18
CA PHE A 138 11.76 -11.87 25.15
C PHE A 138 12.60 -10.64 25.49
N PHE A 139 13.05 -9.91 24.47
CA PHE A 139 14.13 -8.95 24.63
C PHE A 139 13.67 -7.49 24.74
N ILE A 140 12.47 -7.17 24.24
CA ILE A 140 11.98 -5.79 24.18
C ILE A 140 11.09 -5.51 25.40
N LYS A 141 11.26 -4.34 26.04
CA LYS A 141 10.33 -3.87 27.08
C LYS A 141 9.25 -2.99 26.44
N VAL A 142 7.99 -3.22 26.79
CA VAL A 142 6.88 -2.34 26.38
C VAL A 142 6.98 -1.03 27.17
N LYS A 143 7.01 0.11 26.48
CA LYS A 143 7.04 1.46 27.08
C LYS A 143 5.86 2.30 26.61
N LYS A 144 5.34 3.16 27.47
CA LYS A 144 4.36 4.20 27.09
C LYS A 144 5.02 5.31 26.25
N PRO A 145 4.33 5.93 25.29
CA PRO A 145 3.11 5.47 24.62
C PRO A 145 3.46 4.51 23.47
N SER A 146 2.84 3.33 23.40
CA SER A 146 3.02 2.39 22.28
C SER A 146 1.75 1.59 22.01
N LEU A 147 1.60 1.05 20.79
CA LEU A 147 0.43 0.23 20.45
C LEU A 147 0.33 -1.01 21.36
N MET A 148 1.47 -1.64 21.66
CA MET A 148 1.49 -2.81 22.55
C MET A 148 1.09 -2.48 23.99
N HIS A 149 1.33 -1.24 24.46
CA HIS A 149 0.88 -0.82 25.78
C HIS A 149 -0.65 -0.76 25.90
N ILE A 150 -1.36 -0.45 24.81
CA ILE A 150 -2.84 -0.41 24.80
C ILE A 150 -3.41 -1.83 24.92
N ILE A 151 -2.72 -2.82 24.32
CA ILE A 151 -3.21 -4.19 24.21
C ILE A 151 -2.72 -5.08 25.36
N HIS A 152 -1.54 -4.79 25.92
CA HIS A 152 -0.88 -5.67 26.88
C HIS A 152 -0.16 -4.91 28.00
N GLU A 153 0.07 -5.61 29.12
CA GLU A 153 0.70 -5.07 30.33
C GLU A 153 2.10 -4.48 30.06
N GLU A 154 2.45 -3.45 30.83
CA GLU A 154 3.75 -2.79 30.76
C GLU A 154 4.88 -3.67 31.28
N GLY A 155 6.09 -3.46 30.75
CA GLY A 155 7.32 -4.06 31.28
C GLY A 155 7.65 -5.45 30.71
N LYS A 156 8.24 -6.30 31.56
CA LYS A 156 8.65 -7.67 31.24
C LYS A 156 7.64 -8.67 31.85
N PRO A 157 7.30 -9.77 31.16
CA PRO A 157 6.41 -10.77 31.71
C PRO A 157 7.10 -11.50 32.88
N ASN A 158 6.41 -11.67 34.00
CA ASN A 158 6.93 -12.35 35.19
C ASN A 158 6.68 -13.87 35.18
N ASN A 159 5.75 -14.35 34.34
CA ASN A 159 5.31 -15.74 34.31
C ASN A 159 5.40 -16.32 32.88
N PRO A 160 5.70 -17.63 32.72
CA PRO A 160 5.81 -18.27 31.41
C PRO A 160 4.49 -18.24 30.63
N TYR A 161 3.35 -18.32 31.32
CA TYR A 161 2.04 -18.16 30.69
C TYR A 161 1.85 -16.76 30.08
N ARG A 162 2.19 -15.70 30.83
CA ARG A 162 2.14 -14.31 30.33
C ARG A 162 3.10 -14.11 29.16
N TYR A 163 4.23 -14.82 29.17
CA TYR A 163 5.17 -14.80 28.06
C TYR A 163 4.54 -15.38 26.78
N LEU A 164 3.91 -16.55 26.83
CA LEU A 164 3.23 -17.15 25.67
C LEU A 164 2.10 -16.26 25.15
N VAL A 165 1.27 -15.72 26.04
CA VAL A 165 0.20 -14.78 25.69
C VAL A 165 0.79 -13.56 24.95
N ARG A 166 1.91 -13.02 25.45
CA ARG A 166 2.59 -11.90 24.81
C ARG A 166 3.11 -12.25 23.41
N VAL A 167 3.71 -13.43 23.22
CA VAL A 167 4.16 -13.89 21.89
C VAL A 167 2.99 -13.93 20.91
N ILE A 168 1.87 -14.51 21.30
CA ILE A 168 0.66 -14.61 20.47
C ILE A 168 0.13 -13.22 20.13
N ILE A 169 0.02 -12.32 21.11
CA ILE A 169 -0.46 -10.95 20.85
C ILE A 169 0.49 -10.20 19.92
N VAL A 170 1.81 -10.24 20.15
CA VAL A 170 2.78 -9.57 19.27
C VAL A 170 2.71 -10.14 17.85
N TYR A 171 2.61 -11.46 17.71
CA TYR A 171 2.43 -12.11 16.42
C TYR A 171 1.16 -11.63 15.71
N LEU A 172 0.02 -11.59 16.41
CA LEU A 172 -1.24 -11.10 15.86
C LEU A 172 -1.16 -9.61 15.47
N VAL A 173 -0.49 -8.77 16.27
CA VAL A 173 -0.25 -7.37 15.93
C VAL A 173 0.59 -7.24 14.67
N TYR A 174 1.67 -8.01 14.54
CA TYR A 174 2.52 -8.00 13.34
C TYR A 174 1.77 -8.48 12.09
N MET A 175 0.92 -9.51 12.23
CA MET A 175 0.07 -10.01 11.15
C MET A 175 -1.03 -9.01 10.78
N ALA A 176 -1.69 -8.40 11.76
CA ALA A 176 -2.71 -7.39 11.51
C ALA A 176 -2.13 -6.15 10.83
N PHE A 177 -0.95 -5.71 11.27
CA PHE A 177 -0.24 -4.61 10.60
C PHE A 177 0.14 -4.98 9.17
N PHE A 178 0.58 -6.22 8.92
CA PHE A 178 0.86 -6.69 7.57
C PHE A 178 -0.40 -6.65 6.68
N VAL A 179 -1.49 -7.27 7.11
CA VAL A 179 -2.72 -7.40 6.31
C VAL A 179 -3.40 -6.06 6.09
N VAL A 180 -3.48 -5.22 7.13
CA VAL A 180 -4.26 -3.98 7.09
C VAL A 180 -3.43 -2.80 6.62
N VAL A 181 -2.20 -2.65 7.11
CA VAL A 181 -1.40 -1.44 6.85
C VAL A 181 -0.46 -1.68 5.68
N PHE A 182 0.37 -2.72 5.75
CA PHE A 182 1.40 -2.93 4.73
C PHE A 182 0.79 -3.29 3.36
N ASN A 183 -0.14 -4.25 3.33
CA ASN A 183 -0.79 -4.66 2.09
C ASN A 183 -1.59 -3.49 1.47
N LEU A 184 -2.32 -2.74 2.30
CA LEU A 184 -3.04 -1.54 1.85
C LEU A 184 -2.07 -0.49 1.30
N ILE A 185 -0.97 -0.17 1.98
CA ILE A 185 0.00 0.81 1.47
C ILE A 185 0.61 0.34 0.15
N MET A 186 0.88 -0.96 -0.01
CA MET A 186 1.42 -1.51 -1.26
C MET A 186 0.45 -1.42 -2.42
N GLU A 187 -0.82 -1.74 -2.18
CA GLU A 187 -1.89 -1.59 -3.18
C GLU A 187 -2.11 -0.11 -3.54
N TRP A 188 -2.18 0.76 -2.53
CA TRP A 188 -2.30 2.20 -2.71
C TRP A 188 -1.09 2.80 -3.42
N LEU A 189 0.12 2.28 -3.19
CA LEU A 189 1.31 2.74 -3.89
C LEU A 189 1.22 2.42 -5.39
N ALA A 190 0.74 1.22 -5.75
CA ALA A 190 0.50 0.87 -7.15
C ALA A 190 -0.51 1.83 -7.78
N ILE A 191 -1.66 2.04 -7.13
CA ILE A 191 -2.70 2.97 -7.61
C ILE A 191 -2.17 4.41 -7.68
N ALA A 192 -1.44 4.88 -6.67
CA ALA A 192 -0.93 6.25 -6.61
C ALA A 192 0.16 6.54 -7.63
N ILE A 193 0.83 5.51 -8.14
CA ILE A 193 1.78 5.63 -9.25
C ILE A 193 1.01 5.72 -10.58
N ASP A 194 -0.07 4.95 -10.73
CA ASP A 194 -0.84 4.87 -11.96
C ASP A 194 -1.90 6.00 -12.10
N ALA A 195 -2.40 6.55 -11.00
CA ALA A 195 -3.49 7.54 -11.00
C ALA A 195 -3.11 8.96 -11.51
N PRO A 196 -1.93 9.53 -11.18
CA PRO A 196 -1.50 10.82 -11.73
C PRO A 196 -1.41 10.80 -13.26
N LEU A 197 -1.09 9.64 -13.82
CA LEU A 197 -1.01 9.40 -15.25
C LEU A 197 -2.40 9.49 -15.88
N ILE A 198 -3.38 8.76 -15.37
CA ILE A 198 -4.79 8.84 -15.81
C ILE A 198 -5.33 10.27 -15.69
N MET A 199 -5.00 10.96 -14.58
CA MET A 199 -5.41 12.35 -14.37
C MET A 199 -4.82 13.29 -15.42
N LEU A 200 -3.53 13.12 -15.76
CA LEU A 200 -2.89 13.89 -16.82
C LEU A 200 -3.55 13.60 -18.18
N THR A 201 -4.10 12.39 -18.40
CA THR A 201 -4.71 11.98 -19.69
C THR A 201 -6.00 12.73 -19.87
N ILE A 202 -6.80 12.72 -18.81
CA ILE A 202 -8.06 13.44 -18.74
C ILE A 202 -7.82 14.94 -18.94
N LEU A 203 -6.81 15.52 -18.25
CA LEU A 203 -6.49 16.95 -18.40
C LEU A 203 -6.00 17.31 -19.81
N PHE A 204 -5.14 16.49 -20.41
CA PHE A 204 -4.66 16.69 -21.78
C PHE A 204 -5.79 16.58 -22.81
N TYR A 205 -6.66 15.59 -22.65
CA TYR A 205 -7.83 15.40 -23.52
C TYR A 205 -8.82 16.56 -23.40
N LEU A 206 -9.11 17.01 -22.18
CA LEU A 206 -9.90 18.22 -21.93
C LEU A 206 -9.25 19.45 -22.57
N PHE A 207 -7.93 19.61 -22.44
CA PHE A 207 -7.20 20.72 -23.06
C PHE A 207 -7.31 20.71 -24.58
N ILE A 208 -7.22 19.54 -25.24
CA ILE A 208 -7.42 19.42 -26.69
C ILE A 208 -8.85 19.80 -27.07
N ILE A 209 -9.86 19.30 -26.35
CA ILE A 209 -11.27 19.63 -26.59
C ILE A 209 -11.50 21.14 -26.47
N ILE A 210 -10.99 21.77 -25.41
CA ILE A 210 -11.10 23.22 -25.20
C ILE A 210 -10.41 23.98 -26.35
N ARG A 211 -9.22 23.53 -26.77
CA ARG A 211 -8.45 24.19 -27.84
C ARG A 211 -9.02 24.00 -29.23
N HIS A 212 -9.73 22.89 -29.50
CA HIS A 212 -10.36 22.58 -30.79
C HIS A 212 -11.89 22.74 -30.78
N TYR A 213 -12.43 23.39 -29.75
CA TYR A 213 -13.86 23.63 -29.53
C TYR A 213 -14.56 24.29 -30.73
N GLN A 214 -13.88 25.13 -31.52
CA GLN A 214 -14.49 25.78 -32.69
C GLN A 214 -14.86 24.82 -33.84
N LYS A 215 -14.35 23.58 -33.84
CA LYS A 215 -14.70 22.54 -34.83
C LYS A 215 -15.67 21.47 -34.30
N TYR A 216 -15.98 21.50 -33.00
CA TYR A 216 -16.85 20.52 -32.35
C TYR A 216 -18.07 21.24 -31.80
N ASP A 217 -19.27 20.81 -32.19
CA ASP A 217 -20.53 21.40 -31.72
C ASP A 217 -20.75 21.04 -30.25
N ALA A 218 -20.20 21.88 -29.37
CA ALA A 218 -19.96 21.58 -27.97
C ALA A 218 -21.23 21.35 -27.13
N GLU A 219 -22.37 21.83 -27.61
CA GLU A 219 -23.66 21.61 -26.98
C GLU A 219 -23.97 20.10 -26.92
N THR A 220 -23.62 19.34 -27.95
CA THR A 220 -23.88 17.90 -28.00
C THR A 220 -22.93 17.08 -27.13
N LEU A 221 -21.70 17.54 -26.91
CA LEU A 221 -20.67 16.81 -26.15
C LEU A 221 -20.86 17.02 -24.64
N ILE A 222 -21.11 18.27 -24.21
CA ILE A 222 -21.41 18.59 -22.81
C ILE A 222 -22.73 17.94 -22.39
N TYR A 223 -23.75 17.97 -23.24
CA TYR A 223 -25.03 17.30 -22.99
C TYR A 223 -24.85 15.78 -22.84
N LYS A 224 -24.07 15.12 -23.71
CA LYS A 224 -23.82 13.68 -23.62
C LYS A 224 -22.99 13.27 -22.41
N ILE A 225 -22.00 14.06 -22.02
CA ILE A 225 -21.19 13.80 -20.81
C ILE A 225 -22.02 14.04 -19.55
N GLY A 226 -22.84 15.10 -19.53
CA GLY A 226 -23.79 15.37 -18.45
C GLY A 226 -24.82 14.24 -18.29
N GLU A 227 -25.45 13.83 -19.39
CA GLU A 227 -26.45 12.75 -19.42
C GLU A 227 -25.84 11.39 -19.03
N CYS A 228 -24.57 11.13 -19.42
CA CYS A 228 -23.85 9.92 -19.00
C CYS A 228 -23.52 9.93 -17.51
N GLY A 229 -23.07 11.07 -16.98
CA GLY A 229 -22.81 11.26 -15.55
C GLY A 229 -24.07 11.12 -14.70
N GLU A 230 -25.18 11.71 -15.13
CA GLU A 230 -26.47 11.66 -14.45
C GLU A 230 -27.04 10.23 -14.46
N LYS A 231 -27.01 9.53 -15.60
CA LYS A 231 -27.40 8.10 -15.68
C LYS A 231 -26.52 7.18 -14.84
N PHE A 232 -25.21 7.45 -14.79
CA PHE A 232 -24.31 6.70 -13.93
C PHE A 232 -24.64 6.93 -12.46
N TYR A 233 -24.90 8.18 -12.06
CA TYR A 233 -25.24 8.55 -10.69
C TYR A 233 -26.58 7.97 -10.24
N GLU A 234 -27.61 8.03 -11.09
CA GLU A 234 -28.91 7.40 -10.85
C GLU A 234 -28.78 5.89 -10.69
N LYS A 235 -28.00 5.22 -11.57
CA LYS A 235 -27.78 3.78 -11.51
C LYS A 235 -26.97 3.40 -10.27
N PHE A 236 -25.96 4.19 -9.91
CA PHE A 236 -25.17 4.01 -8.69
C PHE A 236 -26.03 4.17 -7.44
N ILE A 237 -26.82 5.24 -7.31
CA ILE A 237 -27.76 5.44 -6.19
C ILE A 237 -28.79 4.30 -6.13
N SER A 238 -29.31 3.85 -7.28
CA SER A 238 -30.27 2.75 -7.34
C SER A 238 -29.71 1.45 -6.77
N LEU A 239 -28.39 1.21 -6.91
CA LEU A 239 -27.71 0.06 -6.32
C LEU A 239 -27.63 0.14 -4.79
N PHE A 240 -27.62 1.35 -4.20
CA PHE A 240 -27.63 1.55 -2.74
C PHE A 240 -29.04 1.65 -2.15
N HIS A 241 -30.06 1.94 -2.97
CA HIS A 241 -31.45 1.96 -2.52
C HIS A 241 -32.10 0.57 -2.45
N TYR A 242 -31.44 -0.50 -2.92
CA TYR A 242 -31.98 -1.86 -2.82
C TYR A 242 -31.75 -2.58 -1.48
N LYS A 243 -31.22 -1.91 -0.44
CA LYS A 243 -31.03 -2.54 0.88
C LYS A 243 -31.45 -1.66 2.05
N LYS A 244 -32.70 -1.19 2.03
CA LYS A 244 -33.36 -0.71 3.26
C LYS A 244 -34.89 -0.67 3.13
N ASN A 245 -35.53 -1.84 3.16
CA ASN A 245 -36.91 -1.97 3.68
C ASN A 245 -37.21 -3.44 3.96
N ASN A 246 -36.79 -3.89 5.14
CA ASN A 246 -37.54 -4.79 6.04
C ASN A 246 -36.68 -5.18 7.24
N PHE A 247 -36.15 -4.17 7.94
CA PHE A 247 -35.65 -4.37 9.29
C PHE A 247 -36.14 -3.23 10.17
N THR A 248 -36.95 -3.61 11.16
CA THR A 248 -37.23 -2.92 12.43
C THR A 248 -38.23 -1.77 12.46
N TRP A 249 -39.47 -2.23 12.59
CA TRP A 249 -40.68 -1.68 13.19
C TRP A 249 -40.57 -0.94 14.55
N HIS A 250 -39.42 -0.46 15.05
CA HIS A 250 -39.35 -0.11 16.50
C HIS A 250 -38.46 1.08 16.89
N ILE A 251 -38.73 2.25 16.31
CA ILE A 251 -38.42 3.55 16.92
C ILE A 251 -39.69 4.41 16.81
N ARG A 252 -40.77 4.05 17.53
CA ARG A 252 -41.21 4.78 18.74
C ARG A 252 -40.39 6.06 19.00
N ASN A 253 -41.07 7.21 19.01
CA ASN A 253 -40.66 8.51 19.59
C ASN A 253 -40.32 9.66 18.62
N ALA A 254 -41.17 9.93 17.62
CA ALA A 254 -41.08 11.22 16.92
C ALA A 254 -42.44 11.77 16.44
N CYS A 255 -43.42 11.90 17.33
CA CYS A 255 -44.39 13.02 17.36
C CYS A 255 -45.50 12.80 18.40
N PRO A 256 -45.49 13.54 19.52
CA PRO A 256 -46.66 13.76 20.37
C PRO A 256 -47.26 15.14 20.03
N ALA A 257 -48.30 15.17 19.21
CA ALA A 257 -49.21 16.31 19.14
C ALA A 257 -50.44 15.88 18.32
N PHE A 258 -51.41 15.23 18.98
CA PHE A 258 -52.85 15.24 18.64
C PHE A 258 -53.56 14.29 19.62
N VAL A 259 -53.80 14.75 20.85
CA VAL A 259 -54.98 14.37 21.65
C VAL A 259 -55.35 15.58 22.51
N ASN A 260 -56.28 16.38 22.00
CA ASN A 260 -57.46 16.82 22.75
C ASN A 260 -58.64 16.04 22.14
#